data_AF-A0A7X3KY42-F1
#
_entry.id   AF-A0A7X3KY42-F1
#
_cell.length_a   1.000
_cell.length_b   1.000
_cell.length_c   1.000
_cell.angle_alpha   90.00
_cell.angle_beta   90.00
_cell.angle_gamma   90.00
#
_symmetry.space_group_name_H-M   'P 1'
#
loop_
_entity.id
_entity.type
_entity.pdbx_description
1 polymer ?
#
loop_
_entity_poly.entity_id
_entity_poly.type
_entity_poly.pdbx_seq_one_letter_code
_entity_poly.pdbx_strand_id
1 'polypeptide(L)'
;MFARIVVGILIGVAAGFFVNRRLPIAAQTLKIIHIFIAVIAMAFIAASFKFGAVFGVIAVAEIACGYFAYLKLFPGDPAEG
;
A
#
# COMPACT_ATOMS: atom_id res chain seq x y z
N MET A 1 -0.50 -6.06 -18.57
CA MET A 1 0.60 -5.36 -17.85
C MET A 1 0.10 -4.10 -17.15
N PHE A 2 -0.61 -3.19 -17.83
CA PHE A 2 -1.19 -1.98 -17.23
C PHE A 2 -2.05 -2.25 -15.96
N ALA A 3 -2.93 -3.25 -16.01
CA ALA A 3 -3.76 -3.62 -14.85
C ALA A 3 -2.94 -3.96 -13.59
N ARG A 4 -1.71 -4.49 -13.73
CA ARG A 4 -0.87 -4.84 -12.57
C ARG A 4 -0.24 -3.61 -11.95
N ILE A 5 0.25 -2.68 -12.78
CA ILE A 5 0.77 -1.39 -12.33
C ILE A 5 -0.29 -0.64 -11.53
N VAL A 6 -1.52 -0.58 -12.06
CA VAL A 6 -2.65 0.06 -11.37
C VAL A 6 -2.92 -0.63 -10.04
N VAL A 7 -2.91 -1.97 -9.98
CA VAL A 7 -3.13 -2.71 -8.73
C VAL A 7 -2.04 -2.44 -7.69
N GLY A 8 -0.75 -2.44 -8.07
CA GLY A 8 0.35 -2.13 -7.15
C GLY A 8 0.20 -0.73 -6.55
N ILE A 9 -0.11 0.27 -7.39
CA ILE A 9 -0.37 1.65 -6.95
C ILE A 9 -1.58 1.71 -6.01
N LEU A 10 -2.69 1.04 -6.35
CA LEU A 10 -3.90 1.00 -5.51
C LEU A 10 -3.63 0.37 -4.14
N ILE A 11 -2.81 -0.68 -4.07
CA ILE A 11 -2.38 -1.28 -2.80
C ILE A 11 -1.60 -0.25 -1.97
N GLY A 12 -0.67 0.49 -2.60
CA GLY A 12 0.07 1.57 -1.95
C GLY A 12 -0.82 2.69 -1.42
N VAL A 13 -1.78 3.15 -2.23
CA VAL A 13 -2.75 4.19 -1.85
C VAL A 13 -3.64 3.71 -0.70
N ALA A 14 -4.12 2.47 -0.76
CA ALA A 14 -4.92 1.89 0.31
C ALA A 14 -4.11 1.80 1.62
N ALA A 15 -2.85 1.37 1.55
CA ALA A 15 -1.95 1.38 2.70
C ALA A 15 -1.82 2.79 3.29
N GLY A 16 -1.58 3.81 2.46
CA GLY A 16 -1.51 5.20 2.91
C GLY A 16 -2.80 5.65 3.61
N PHE A 17 -3.96 5.32 3.05
CA PHE A 17 -5.25 5.65 3.63
C PHE A 17 -5.46 5.01 5.02
N PHE A 18 -5.22 3.70 5.15
CA PHE A 18 -5.51 2.97 6.39
C PHE A 18 -4.44 3.15 7.47
N VAL A 19 -3.21 3.51 7.09
CA VAL A 19 -2.13 3.77 8.04
C VAL A 19 -2.20 5.20 8.57
N ASN A 20 -2.52 6.19 7.73
CA ASN A 20 -2.41 7.60 8.11
C ASN A 20 -3.72 8.24 8.54
N ARG A 21 -4.89 7.68 8.20
CA ARG A 21 -6.16 8.24 8.70
C ARG A 21 -6.49 7.72 10.09
N ARG A 22 -6.84 8.65 10.98
CA ARG A 22 -7.54 8.36 12.24
C ARG A 22 -8.98 7.95 11.94
N LEU A 23 -9.16 6.70 11.51
CA LEU A 23 -10.49 6.13 11.34
C LEU A 23 -11.11 5.89 12.73
N PRO A 24 -12.39 6.23 12.95
CA PRO A 24 -13.09 6.01 14.22
C PRO A 24 -13.46 4.53 14.37
N ILE A 25 -12.46 3.66 14.37
CA ILE A 25 -12.57 2.21 14.37
C ILE A 25 -11.79 1.67 15.58
N ALA A 26 -12.26 0.57 16.17
CA ALA A 26 -11.56 -0.12 17.25
C ALA A 26 -10.11 -0.47 16.85
N ALA A 27 -9.17 -0.29 17.78
CA ALA A 27 -7.74 -0.54 17.56
C ALA A 27 -7.45 -1.98 17.09
N GLN A 28 -8.20 -2.95 17.59
CA GLN A 28 -8.09 -4.35 17.16
C GLN A 28 -8.45 -4.52 15.68
N THR A 29 -9.52 -3.89 15.21
CA THR A 29 -9.93 -3.92 13.82
C THR A 29 -8.92 -3.21 12.92
N LEU A 30 -8.38 -2.07 13.35
CA LEU A 30 -7.33 -1.36 12.60
C LEU A 30 -6.07 -2.24 12.45
N LYS A 31 -5.65 -2.93 13.52
CA LYS A 31 -4.53 -3.88 13.49
C LYS A 31 -4.77 -5.03 12.52
N ILE A 32 -5.98 -5.59 12.49
CA ILE A 32 -6.37 -6.63 11.54
C ILE A 32 -6.27 -6.10 10.09
N ILE A 33 -6.74 -4.89 9.84
CA ILE A 33 -6.67 -4.25 8.52
C ILE A 33 -5.22 -4.04 8.08
N HIS A 34 -4.33 -3.54 8.97
CA HIS A 34 -2.91 -3.37 8.65
C HIS A 34 -2.23 -4.70 8.29
N ILE A 35 -2.49 -5.75 9.06
CA ILE A 35 -1.96 -7.10 8.77
C ILE A 35 -2.51 -7.59 7.43
N PHE A 36 -3.79 -7.40 7.17
CA PHE A 36 -4.43 -7.82 5.92
C PHE A 36 -3.82 -7.12 4.70
N ILE A 37 -3.61 -5.81 4.77
CA ILE A 37 -2.96 -5.02 3.71
C ILE A 37 -1.52 -5.50 3.49
N ALA A 38 -0.77 -5.76 4.57
CA ALA A 38 0.59 -6.27 4.48
C ALA A 38 0.64 -7.65 3.79
N VAL A 39 -0.29 -8.55 4.11
CA VAL A 39 -0.42 -9.87 3.46
C VAL A 39 -0.74 -9.73 1.98
N ILE A 40 -1.66 -8.84 1.60
CA ILE A 40 -1.99 -8.55 0.20
C ILE A 40 -0.77 -8.02 -0.56
N ALA A 41 -0.05 -7.04 0.02
CA ALA A 41 1.14 -6.46 -0.57
C ALA A 41 2.23 -7.51 -0.80
N MET A 42 2.51 -8.33 0.22
CA MET A 42 3.48 -9.43 0.11
C MET A 42 3.06 -10.46 -0.95
N ALA A 43 1.78 -10.85 -0.97
CA ALA A 43 1.26 -11.78 -1.97
C ALA A 43 1.37 -11.22 -3.39
N PHE A 44 1.10 -9.93 -3.59
CA PHE A 44 1.22 -9.26 -4.89
C PHE A 44 2.68 -9.18 -5.35
N ILE A 45 3.60 -8.85 -4.45
CA ILE A 45 5.04 -8.84 -4.72
C ILE A 45 5.51 -10.25 -5.10
N ALA A 46 5.23 -11.25 -4.26
CA ALA A 46 5.60 -12.65 -4.52
C ALA A 46 4.99 -13.17 -5.84
N ALA A 47 3.74 -12.82 -6.12
CA ALA A 47 3.10 -13.16 -7.38
C ALA A 47 3.78 -12.48 -8.58
N SER A 48 4.42 -11.33 -8.37
CA SER A 48 5.14 -10.60 -9.42
C SER A 48 6.49 -11.21 -9.76
N PHE A 49 7.16 -11.85 -8.81
CA PHE A 49 8.36 -12.63 -9.08
C PHE A 49 8.12 -13.82 -10.04
N LYS A 50 6.89 -14.33 -10.17
CA LYS A 50 6.55 -15.38 -11.15
C LYS A 50 6.75 -14.94 -12.61
N PHE A 51 6.81 -13.64 -12.86
CA PHE A 51 7.03 -13.08 -14.19
C PHE A 51 8.49 -12.65 -14.40
N GLY A 52 9.33 -12.74 -13.36
CA GLY A 52 10.74 -12.37 -13.35
C GLY A 52 11.09 -11.45 -12.17
N ALA A 53 12.37 -11.46 -11.78
CA ALA A 53 12.87 -10.66 -10.64
C ALA A 53 12.64 -9.15 -10.84
N VAL A 54 12.80 -8.66 -12.08
CA VAL A 54 12.55 -7.25 -12.43
C VAL A 54 11.11 -6.85 -12.12
N PHE A 55 10.13 -7.71 -12.41
CA PHE A 55 8.72 -7.42 -12.09
C PHE A 55 8.43 -7.43 -10.60
N GLY A 56 9.15 -8.25 -9.82
CA GLY A 56 9.09 -8.21 -8.36
C GLY A 56 9.55 -6.87 -7.80
N VAL A 57 10.70 -6.36 -8.28
CA VAL A 57 11.23 -5.04 -7.88
C VAL A 57 10.30 -3.91 -8.30
N ILE A 58 9.76 -3.97 -9.53
CA ILE A 58 8.79 -2.97 -10.01
C ILE A 58 7.53 -2.98 -9.14
N ALA A 59 7.02 -4.15 -8.73
CA ALA A 59 5.84 -4.23 -7.85
C ALA A 59 6.07 -3.53 -6.50
N VAL A 60 7.28 -3.63 -5.93
CA VAL A 60 7.64 -2.87 -4.73
C VAL A 60 7.63 -1.36 -5.02
N ALA A 61 8.19 -0.94 -6.15
CA ALA A 61 8.19 0.46 -6.57
C ALA A 61 6.78 1.00 -6.82
N GLU A 62 5.87 0.21 -7.40
CA GLU A 62 4.47 0.58 -7.62
C GLU A 62 3.74 0.83 -6.29
N ILE A 63 3.91 -0.07 -5.31
CA ILE A 63 3.32 0.09 -3.97
C ILE A 63 3.88 1.32 -3.27
N ALA A 64 5.21 1.51 -3.30
CA ALA A 64 5.85 2.68 -2.72
C ALA A 64 5.37 3.99 -3.38
N CYS A 65 5.31 4.03 -4.72
CA CYS A 65 4.77 5.16 -5.46
C CYS A 65 3.31 5.46 -5.09
N GLY A 66 2.46 4.43 -4.98
CA GLY A 66 1.07 4.61 -4.55
C GLY A 66 0.96 5.20 -3.15
N TYR A 67 1.78 4.72 -2.22
CA TYR A 67 1.83 5.23 -0.85
C TYR A 67 2.31 6.69 -0.82
N PHE A 68 3.41 7.02 -1.50
CA PHE A 68 3.90 8.40 -1.58
C PHE A 68 2.94 9.33 -2.32
N ALA A 69 2.27 8.84 -3.36
CA ALA A 69 1.23 9.60 -4.04
C ALA A 69 0.09 9.93 -3.08
N TYR A 70 -0.33 8.98 -2.23
CA TYR A 70 -1.30 9.26 -1.18
C TYR A 70 -0.81 10.36 -0.22
N LEU A 71 0.40 10.24 0.33
CA LEU A 71 0.95 11.24 1.25
C LEU A 71 1.03 12.64 0.62
N LYS A 72 1.40 12.72 -0.66
CA LYS A 72 1.50 13.97 -1.39
C LYS A 72 0.14 14.59 -1.73
N LEU A 73 -0.86 13.76 -2.03
CA LEU A 73 -2.22 14.21 -2.36
C LEU A 73 -3.06 14.53 -1.12
N PHE A 74 -2.74 13.91 0.01
CA PHE A 74 -3.39 14.14 1.30
C PHE A 74 -2.36 14.58 2.37
N PRO A 75 -1.74 15.76 2.21
CA PRO A 75 -0.83 16.33 3.20
C PRO A 75 -1.65 16.81 4.41
N GLY A 76 -1.81 15.96 5.43
CA GLY A 76 -2.47 16.26 6.70
C GLY A 76 -3.14 15.01 7.27
N ASP A 77 -2.85 14.60 8.51
CA ASP A 77 -2.90 15.42 9.72
C ASP A 77 -1.50 15.74 10.31
N PRO A 78 -1.18 17.01 10.62
CA PRO A 78 -0.02 17.37 11.44
C PRO A 78 -0.24 16.89 12.89
N ALA A 79 0.16 15.66 13.16
CA ALA A 79 0.35 15.13 14.51
C ALA A 79 1.76 14.52 14.68
N GLU A 80 2.72 14.96 13.87
CA GLU A 80 4.15 14.83 14.13
C GLU A 80 4.73 16.23 14.37
N GLY A 81 4.59 16.67 15.62
CA GLY A 81 5.23 17.81 16.24
C GLY A 81 5.37 17.51 17.72
#